data_AF-A0A947SH25-F1
#
_entry.id   AF-A0A947SH25-F1
#
_cell.length_a   1.000
_cell.length_b   1.000
_cell.length_c   1.000
_cell.angle_alpha   90.00
_cell.angle_beta   90.00
_cell.angle_gamma   90.00
#
_symmetry.space_group_name_H-M   'P 1'
#
loop_
_entity.id
_entity.type
_entity.pdbx_description
1 polymer ?
#
loop_
_entity_poly.entity_id
_entity_poly.type
_entity_poly.pdbx_seq_one_letter_code
_entity_poly.pdbx_strand_id
1 'polypeptide(L)'
;MDREQRSPEVEEEEIKIREIVQKIEKGDFDFGELQNLSPEENKEIALGLIHSDYGDRIVYYFDKFKGLDSQEMALELFKSAIRLDVYFRKFPHLDHKKIVQKIFEAGKGSSVARCLNDFKDLDHEEIALKLIEAGEGGALINYFDKFHGLDHQEIALKLIEAGKGRDVAVWLYKFKNIDHKRIALKLIKKGDGESVIENIDEFKDVEAECVLALIDADYGEAVIQNLGLFQDLDHKEIVLRLIENKKGAIVAENLDKFQGLDQYVALKLIEAEKARAVTNHLDRFHNLDFQLIADKLIAEGTVWGIAENLDKFQGLDHKETALKIIAARRGGGVALVAYFENFNLSDSDEEEIVALLFEDESTWEAIAENFDSFKNLNQNRSLGSTLLDSFLNEDDFELAQSINSKYSPSLDRLLSRLEDLCNEYATYDLYQTFKAVESGQLSEDSKALGVKHTGETGSNELRNILRDKRQQYLEGAFDPQELQDNKVLFSWFKSIIRYDEAEWSGNTSFEDIITYYQQNQDKLRPLPEEYVPSDILHIIKRKQKLEGYSPQEGFQSRYTTLLNSIKAAHDLNAMPEGQGVKELQLKLKDKRQEVISNLKNKEAQQDNP
;
A
#
# COMPACT_ATOMS: atom_id res chain seq x y z
N MET A 1 54.72 -17.33 19.80
CA MET A 1 56.17 -17.35 19.57
C MET A 1 56.72 -18.35 20.58
N ASP A 2 56.84 -19.59 20.14
CA ASP A 2 57.66 -20.66 20.76
C ASP A 2 57.55 -21.84 19.77
N ARG A 3 58.50 -21.90 18.84
CA ARG A 3 58.76 -23.12 18.08
C ARG A 3 59.81 -23.86 18.89
N GLU A 4 59.38 -24.87 19.64
CA GLU A 4 60.31 -25.88 20.15
C GLU A 4 61.13 -26.40 18.96
N GLN A 5 62.45 -26.28 19.05
CA GLN A 5 63.37 -26.90 18.10
C GLN A 5 63.21 -28.41 18.23
N ARG A 6 62.44 -29.02 17.32
CA ARG A 6 62.34 -30.48 17.18
C ARG A 6 63.71 -31.04 16.82
N SER A 7 64.07 -32.20 17.35
CA SER A 7 65.37 -32.81 17.05
C SER A 7 65.43 -33.23 15.56
N PRO A 8 66.60 -33.15 14.90
CA PRO A 8 66.77 -33.55 13.50
C PRO A 8 66.31 -34.99 13.23
N GLU A 9 66.47 -35.88 14.23
CA GLU A 9 66.08 -37.29 14.14
C GLU A 9 64.55 -37.46 14.02
N VAL A 10 63.76 -36.66 14.74
CA VAL A 10 62.29 -36.69 14.66
C VAL A 10 61.81 -36.13 13.32
N GLU A 11 62.50 -35.13 12.77
CA GLU A 11 62.17 -34.54 11.47
C GLU A 11 62.50 -35.50 10.30
N GLU A 12 63.62 -36.24 10.38
CA GLU A 12 63.95 -37.30 9.42
C GLU A 12 62.95 -38.47 9.46
N GLU A 13 62.50 -38.86 10.66
CA GLU A 13 61.52 -39.94 10.85
C GLU A 13 60.13 -39.54 10.30
N GLU A 14 59.67 -38.32 10.55
CA GLU A 14 58.42 -37.79 9.96
C GLU A 14 58.48 -37.71 8.43
N ILE A 15 59.62 -37.33 7.84
CA ILE A 15 59.82 -37.29 6.38
C ILE A 15 59.73 -38.69 5.80
N LYS A 16 60.41 -39.66 6.41
CA LYS A 16 60.37 -41.07 6.00
C LYS A 16 58.96 -41.64 6.05
N ILE A 17 58.20 -41.36 7.11
CA ILE A 17 56.80 -41.79 7.25
C ILE A 17 55.93 -41.17 6.14
N ARG A 18 56.06 -39.87 5.86
CA ARG A 18 55.30 -39.20 4.78
C ARG A 18 55.62 -39.77 3.39
N GLU A 19 56.88 -40.09 3.11
CA GLU A 19 57.26 -40.70 1.84
C GLU A 19 56.65 -42.09 1.66
N ILE A 20 56.59 -42.90 2.73
CA ILE A 20 55.96 -44.21 2.71
C ILE A 20 54.44 -44.08 2.49
N VAL A 21 53.77 -43.17 3.19
CA VAL A 21 52.34 -42.88 2.99
C VAL A 21 52.07 -42.49 1.53
N GLN A 22 52.86 -41.60 0.93
CA GLN A 22 52.70 -41.21 -0.47
C GLN A 22 52.95 -42.34 -1.48
N LYS A 23 53.89 -43.25 -1.20
CA LYS A 23 54.12 -44.43 -2.05
C LYS A 23 52.92 -45.38 -2.02
N ILE A 24 52.34 -45.59 -0.83
CA ILE A 24 51.13 -46.40 -0.66
C ILE A 24 49.96 -45.77 -1.41
N GLU A 25 49.81 -44.44 -1.33
CA GLU A 25 48.76 -43.70 -2.05
C GLU A 25 48.88 -43.79 -3.59
N LYS A 26 50.10 -43.91 -4.11
CA LYS A 26 50.35 -44.07 -5.55
C LYS A 26 50.18 -45.51 -6.03
N GLY A 27 50.01 -46.47 -5.12
CA GLY A 27 49.94 -47.90 -5.44
C GLY A 27 51.31 -48.54 -5.72
N ASP A 28 52.40 -47.81 -5.43
CA ASP A 28 53.79 -48.19 -5.74
C ASP A 28 54.53 -48.77 -4.54
N PHE A 29 53.80 -49.19 -3.50
CA PHE A 29 54.37 -49.67 -2.24
C PHE A 29 54.17 -51.17 -2.05
N ASP A 30 55.27 -51.88 -1.75
CA ASP A 30 55.22 -53.28 -1.34
C ASP A 30 54.94 -53.37 0.17
N PHE A 31 53.75 -53.87 0.54
CA PHE A 31 53.36 -54.07 1.94
C PHE A 31 54.29 -55.05 2.70
N GLY A 32 55.15 -55.80 2.02
CA GLY A 32 56.24 -56.55 2.64
C GLY A 32 57.27 -55.67 3.35
N GLU A 33 57.45 -54.42 2.93
CA GLU A 33 58.38 -53.45 3.53
C GLU A 33 57.98 -53.05 4.95
N LEU A 34 56.68 -53.13 5.30
CA LEU A 34 56.18 -52.90 6.67
C LEU A 34 56.78 -53.87 7.69
N GLN A 35 57.25 -55.05 7.25
CA GLN A 35 57.83 -56.05 8.15
C GLN A 35 59.17 -55.61 8.76
N ASN A 36 59.85 -54.66 8.11
CA ASN A 36 61.17 -54.14 8.49
C ASN A 36 61.12 -52.90 9.39
N LEU A 37 59.91 -52.39 9.64
CA LEU A 37 59.69 -51.20 10.48
C LEU A 37 59.43 -51.61 11.93
N SER A 38 59.78 -50.71 12.86
CA SER A 38 59.41 -50.86 14.27
C SER A 38 57.88 -50.86 14.44
N PRO A 39 57.34 -51.42 15.54
CA PRO A 39 55.92 -51.34 15.87
C PRO A 39 55.38 -49.91 15.88
N GLU A 40 56.17 -48.96 16.41
CA GLU A 40 55.83 -47.54 16.49
C GLU A 40 55.81 -46.86 15.11
N GLU A 41 56.81 -47.09 14.26
CA GLU A 41 56.81 -46.59 12.87
C GLU A 41 55.62 -47.15 12.06
N ASN A 42 55.33 -48.45 12.23
CA ASN A 42 54.17 -49.08 11.62
C ASN A 42 52.85 -48.45 12.09
N LYS A 43 52.78 -48.08 13.38
CA LYS A 43 51.60 -47.41 13.94
C LYS A 43 51.41 -46.02 13.34
N GLU A 44 52.46 -45.22 13.28
CA GLU A 44 52.39 -43.86 12.72
C GLU A 44 52.07 -43.86 11.21
N ILE A 45 52.61 -44.79 10.43
CA ILE A 45 52.25 -44.95 9.02
C ILE A 45 50.77 -45.34 8.88
N ALA A 46 50.28 -46.25 9.72
CA ALA A 46 48.89 -46.65 9.69
C ALA A 46 47.95 -45.49 10.05
N LEU A 47 48.27 -44.70 11.08
CA LEU A 47 47.52 -43.49 11.43
C LEU A 47 47.59 -42.43 10.31
N GLY A 48 48.76 -42.25 9.68
CA GLY A 48 48.94 -41.34 8.56
C GLY A 48 48.06 -41.71 7.36
N LEU A 49 47.95 -43.00 7.03
CA LEU A 49 47.09 -43.51 5.97
C LEU A 49 45.60 -43.39 6.30
N ILE A 50 45.22 -43.54 7.57
CA ILE A 50 43.82 -43.38 8.02
C ILE A 50 43.34 -41.94 7.88
N HIS A 51 44.23 -41.00 8.10
CA HIS A 51 43.96 -39.57 7.93
C HIS A 51 44.11 -39.10 6.48
N SER A 52 44.41 -39.99 5.53
CA SER A 52 44.51 -39.68 4.10
C SER A 52 43.37 -40.27 3.28
N ASP A 53 43.30 -39.93 1.99
CA ASP A 53 42.29 -40.43 1.05
C ASP A 53 42.36 -41.97 0.84
N TYR A 54 43.37 -42.64 1.42
CA TYR A 54 43.56 -44.08 1.40
C TYR A 54 43.03 -44.81 2.64
N GLY A 55 42.45 -44.10 3.61
CA GLY A 55 41.94 -44.68 4.87
C GLY A 55 41.00 -45.87 4.67
N ASP A 56 40.18 -45.86 3.62
CA ASP A 56 39.23 -46.95 3.30
C ASP A 56 39.89 -48.25 2.82
N ARG A 57 41.14 -48.16 2.35
CA ARG A 57 41.86 -49.30 1.79
C ARG A 57 42.72 -49.99 2.85
N ILE A 58 43.12 -49.27 3.90
CA ILE A 58 43.96 -49.83 4.97
C ILE A 58 43.29 -51.02 5.67
N VAL A 59 41.96 -51.02 5.70
CA VAL A 59 41.13 -52.09 6.27
C VAL A 59 41.48 -53.44 5.66
N TYR A 60 41.76 -53.50 4.36
CA TYR A 60 42.06 -54.74 3.65
C TYR A 60 43.48 -55.24 3.95
N TYR A 61 44.40 -54.36 4.33
CA TYR A 61 45.80 -54.65 4.61
C TYR A 61 46.15 -54.66 6.10
N PHE A 62 45.15 -54.57 6.98
CA PHE A 62 45.34 -54.48 8.42
C PHE A 62 46.22 -55.60 9.02
N ASP A 63 46.13 -56.82 8.49
CA ASP A 63 46.93 -57.98 8.91
C ASP A 63 48.43 -57.83 8.59
N LYS A 64 48.81 -56.82 7.81
CA LYS A 64 50.19 -56.52 7.43
C LYS A 64 50.90 -55.56 8.39
N PHE A 65 50.17 -54.82 9.21
CA PHE A 65 50.74 -53.89 10.18
C PHE A 65 51.00 -54.58 11.53
N LYS A 66 52.20 -54.38 12.10
CA LYS A 66 52.62 -54.97 13.39
C LYS A 66 52.44 -53.97 14.54
N GLY A 67 52.17 -54.47 15.75
CA GLY A 67 52.12 -53.63 16.97
C GLY A 67 50.84 -52.82 17.16
N LEU A 68 49.85 -53.01 16.29
CA LEU A 68 48.60 -52.28 16.35
C LEU A 68 47.56 -53.00 17.21
N ASP A 69 47.10 -52.34 18.27
CA ASP A 69 45.88 -52.77 18.95
C ASP A 69 44.69 -52.60 17.98
N SER A 70 44.02 -53.73 17.71
CA SER A 70 42.84 -53.75 16.84
C SER A 70 41.71 -52.88 17.38
N GLN A 71 41.64 -52.68 18.71
CA GLN A 71 40.66 -51.80 19.32
C GLN A 71 41.04 -50.32 19.13
N GLU A 72 42.28 -49.94 19.43
CA GLU A 72 42.79 -48.56 19.21
C GLU A 72 42.68 -48.12 17.75
N MET A 73 43.07 -48.99 16.81
CA MET A 73 43.02 -48.64 15.40
C MET A 73 41.61 -48.62 14.84
N ALA A 74 40.76 -49.55 15.26
CA ALA A 74 39.34 -49.50 14.92
C ALA A 74 38.75 -48.16 15.38
N LEU A 75 39.11 -47.67 16.57
CA LEU A 75 38.65 -46.36 17.06
C LEU A 75 39.09 -45.18 16.20
N GLU A 76 40.31 -45.16 15.67
CA GLU A 76 40.77 -44.12 14.74
C GLU A 76 40.07 -44.23 13.37
N LEU A 77 39.83 -45.45 12.88
CA LEU A 77 39.01 -45.70 11.68
C LEU A 77 37.53 -45.32 11.90
N PHE A 78 37.00 -45.50 13.10
CA PHE A 78 35.64 -45.09 13.45
C PHE A 78 35.51 -43.56 13.51
N LYS A 79 36.59 -42.84 13.84
CA LYS A 79 36.63 -41.38 13.68
C LYS A 79 36.57 -40.99 12.21
N SER A 80 37.16 -41.73 11.26
CA SER A 80 37.06 -41.38 9.83
C SER A 80 35.69 -41.70 9.23
N ALA A 81 34.88 -42.54 9.90
CA ALA A 81 33.46 -42.79 9.62
C ALA A 81 33.15 -43.35 8.22
N ILE A 82 33.93 -44.30 7.71
CA ILE A 82 33.68 -44.91 6.40
C ILE A 82 33.58 -46.44 6.53
N ARG A 83 32.48 -47.05 6.05
CA ARG A 83 32.26 -48.51 5.94
C ARG A 83 32.37 -49.33 7.24
N LEU A 84 31.58 -48.96 8.26
CA LEU A 84 31.55 -49.66 9.56
C LEU A 84 31.18 -51.15 9.45
N ASP A 85 30.36 -51.50 8.46
CA ASP A 85 29.99 -52.88 8.11
C ASP A 85 31.19 -53.80 7.83
N VAL A 86 32.27 -53.27 7.23
CA VAL A 86 33.49 -54.02 6.92
C VAL A 86 34.33 -54.22 8.18
N TYR A 87 34.38 -53.19 9.05
CA TYR A 87 35.13 -53.26 10.31
C TYR A 87 34.56 -54.27 11.28
N PHE A 88 33.23 -54.25 11.51
CA PHE A 88 32.62 -55.20 12.43
C PHE A 88 32.72 -56.65 11.96
N ARG A 89 32.79 -56.90 10.63
CA ARG A 89 33.09 -58.26 10.11
C ARG A 89 34.54 -58.68 10.38
N LYS A 90 35.50 -57.76 10.24
CA LYS A 90 36.92 -58.05 10.44
C LYS A 90 37.30 -58.16 11.91
N PHE A 91 36.57 -57.45 12.79
CA PHE A 91 36.81 -57.42 14.23
C PHE A 91 35.51 -57.71 15.01
N PRO A 92 35.03 -58.96 15.02
CA PRO A 92 33.74 -59.32 15.62
C PRO A 92 33.71 -59.26 17.16
N HIS A 93 34.87 -59.15 17.81
CA HIS A 93 35.01 -59.12 19.27
C HIS A 93 35.01 -57.70 19.87
N LEU A 94 34.87 -56.67 19.03
CA LEU A 94 34.90 -55.29 19.49
C LEU A 94 33.70 -54.97 20.39
N ASP A 95 33.95 -54.18 21.44
CA ASP A 95 32.89 -53.65 22.29
C ASP A 95 32.20 -52.47 21.59
N HIS A 96 31.02 -52.74 21.02
CA HIS A 96 30.22 -51.78 20.28
C HIS A 96 29.84 -50.56 21.13
N LYS A 97 29.52 -50.74 22.43
CA LYS A 97 29.13 -49.62 23.31
C LYS A 97 30.29 -48.68 23.56
N LYS A 98 31.48 -49.24 23.83
CA LYS A 98 32.71 -48.46 24.02
C LYS A 98 33.12 -47.71 22.75
N ILE A 99 32.91 -48.31 21.58
CA ILE A 99 33.15 -47.64 20.30
C ILE A 99 32.21 -46.46 20.11
N VAL A 100 30.90 -46.68 20.29
CA VAL A 100 29.90 -45.62 20.18
C VAL A 100 30.22 -44.45 21.10
N GLN A 101 30.56 -44.73 22.36
CA GLN A 101 30.97 -43.70 23.32
C GLN A 101 32.12 -42.85 22.77
N LYS A 102 33.18 -43.48 22.25
CA LYS A 102 34.32 -42.74 21.68
C LYS A 102 33.98 -41.97 20.40
N ILE A 103 33.04 -42.45 19.59
CA ILE A 103 32.55 -41.71 18.42
C ILE A 103 31.81 -40.44 18.85
N PHE A 104 31.01 -40.51 19.91
CA PHE A 104 30.36 -39.32 20.51
C PHE A 104 31.38 -38.36 21.13
N GLU A 105 32.38 -38.87 21.88
CA GLU A 105 33.48 -38.06 22.42
C GLU A 105 34.28 -37.33 21.31
N ALA A 106 34.35 -37.93 20.11
CA ALA A 106 34.95 -37.32 18.93
C ALA A 106 34.02 -36.36 18.16
N GLY A 107 32.79 -36.14 18.63
CA GLY A 107 31.81 -35.25 17.99
C GLY A 107 31.26 -35.77 16.65
N LYS A 108 31.20 -37.10 16.47
CA LYS A 108 30.81 -37.75 15.20
C LYS A 108 29.63 -38.71 15.36
N GLY A 109 28.74 -38.46 16.32
CA GLY A 109 27.60 -39.33 16.63
C GLY A 109 26.65 -39.56 15.44
N SER A 110 26.55 -38.60 14.51
CA SER A 110 25.79 -38.73 13.25
C SER A 110 26.22 -39.95 12.41
N SER A 111 27.49 -40.36 12.54
CA SER A 111 28.01 -41.58 11.91
C SER A 111 27.44 -42.85 12.55
N VAL A 112 27.20 -42.82 13.88
CA VAL A 112 26.52 -43.90 14.60
C VAL A 112 25.09 -44.04 14.09
N ALA A 113 24.34 -42.93 13.97
CA ALA A 113 22.97 -42.94 13.45
C ALA A 113 22.89 -43.53 12.03
N ARG A 114 23.82 -43.13 11.15
CA ARG A 114 23.89 -43.63 9.76
C ARG A 114 24.17 -45.14 9.69
N CYS A 115 24.98 -45.67 10.61
CA CYS A 115 25.41 -47.07 10.60
C CYS A 115 24.80 -47.89 11.75
N LEU A 116 23.66 -47.45 12.31
CA LEU A 116 23.12 -48.02 13.55
C LEU A 116 22.89 -49.54 13.47
N ASN A 117 22.41 -50.02 12.32
CA ASN A 117 22.16 -51.45 12.06
C ASN A 117 23.43 -52.32 12.02
N ASP A 118 24.61 -51.71 11.87
CA ASP A 118 25.89 -52.43 11.91
C ASP A 118 26.35 -52.70 13.36
N PHE A 119 25.75 -52.02 14.35
CA PHE A 119 26.05 -52.23 15.75
C PHE A 119 25.16 -53.29 16.40
N LYS A 120 25.72 -54.04 17.36
CA LYS A 120 24.99 -55.07 18.13
C LYS A 120 24.75 -54.60 19.56
N ASP A 121 23.62 -55.02 20.11
CA ASP A 121 23.25 -54.85 21.52
C ASP A 121 23.31 -53.41 22.04
N LEU A 122 23.00 -52.44 21.18
CA LEU A 122 22.86 -51.04 21.56
C LEU A 122 21.46 -50.76 22.09
N ASP A 123 21.38 -49.85 23.05
CA ASP A 123 20.12 -49.26 23.48
C ASP A 123 19.80 -48.08 22.56
N HIS A 124 18.79 -48.25 21.71
CA HIS A 124 18.45 -47.25 20.69
C HIS A 124 17.95 -45.94 21.32
N GLU A 125 17.31 -46.01 22.49
CA GLU A 125 16.85 -44.82 23.21
C GLU A 125 18.04 -44.04 23.78
N GLU A 126 19.00 -44.75 24.40
CA GLU A 126 20.24 -44.12 24.88
C GLU A 126 21.01 -43.43 23.75
N ILE A 127 21.09 -44.06 22.57
CA ILE A 127 21.74 -43.45 21.40
C ILE A 127 20.97 -42.22 20.91
N ALA A 128 19.65 -42.29 20.83
CA ALA A 128 18.82 -41.17 20.41
C ALA A 128 19.01 -39.96 21.34
N LEU A 129 19.01 -40.18 22.66
CA LEU A 129 19.25 -39.13 23.66
C LEU A 129 20.64 -38.51 23.52
N LYS A 130 21.69 -39.34 23.35
CA LYS A 130 23.05 -38.85 23.13
C LYS A 130 23.20 -38.01 21.86
N LEU A 131 22.50 -38.37 20.77
CA LEU A 131 22.46 -37.54 19.56
C LEU A 131 21.84 -36.17 19.80
N ILE A 132 20.76 -36.12 20.59
CA ILE A 132 20.09 -34.86 20.94
C ILE A 132 21.02 -33.99 21.81
N GLU A 133 21.61 -34.57 22.85
CA GLU A 133 22.54 -33.89 23.76
C GLU A 133 23.79 -33.38 23.06
N ALA A 134 24.28 -34.10 22.04
CA ALA A 134 25.40 -33.69 21.20
C ALA A 134 25.03 -32.63 20.14
N GLY A 135 23.77 -32.19 20.06
CA GLY A 135 23.29 -31.24 19.05
C GLY A 135 23.06 -31.84 17.66
N GLU A 136 23.19 -33.16 17.52
CA GLU A 136 23.05 -33.92 16.27
C GLU A 136 21.63 -34.50 16.07
N GLY A 137 20.61 -33.90 16.70
CA GLY A 137 19.21 -34.33 16.58
C GLY A 137 18.67 -34.44 15.14
N GLY A 138 19.21 -33.64 14.21
CA GLY A 138 18.88 -33.78 12.78
C GLY A 138 19.32 -35.11 12.18
N ALA A 139 20.44 -35.69 12.65
CA ALA A 139 20.88 -37.01 12.22
C ALA A 139 19.93 -38.10 12.74
N LEU A 140 19.42 -37.96 13.97
CA LEU A 140 18.39 -38.85 14.51
C LEU A 140 17.13 -38.83 13.62
N ILE A 141 16.64 -37.64 13.24
CA ILE A 141 15.45 -37.49 12.36
C ILE A 141 15.68 -38.06 10.96
N ASN A 142 16.88 -37.87 10.41
CA ASN A 142 17.22 -38.39 9.08
C ASN A 142 17.28 -39.91 9.02
N TYR A 143 17.70 -40.55 10.12
CA TYR A 143 17.85 -42.02 10.22
C TYR A 143 16.85 -42.66 11.18
N PHE A 144 15.71 -42.01 11.43
CA PHE A 144 14.72 -42.41 12.44
C PHE A 144 14.18 -43.83 12.20
N ASP A 145 14.17 -44.30 10.95
CA ASP A 145 13.76 -45.64 10.51
C ASP A 145 14.66 -46.77 11.05
N LYS A 146 15.91 -46.45 11.40
CA LYS A 146 16.87 -47.40 11.99
C LYS A 146 16.72 -47.53 13.50
N PHE A 147 16.02 -46.59 14.13
CA PHE A 147 15.76 -46.64 15.57
C PHE A 147 14.50 -47.48 15.84
N HIS A 148 14.51 -48.23 16.94
CA HIS A 148 13.45 -49.17 17.30
C HIS A 148 13.12 -49.00 18.78
N GLY A 149 11.84 -49.16 19.14
CA GLY A 149 11.40 -49.07 20.53
C GLY A 149 11.44 -47.67 21.14
N LEU A 150 11.63 -46.61 20.33
CA LEU A 150 11.62 -45.24 20.83
C LEU A 150 10.22 -44.84 21.32
N ASP A 151 10.17 -44.05 22.39
CA ASP A 151 9.01 -43.21 22.68
C ASP A 151 9.09 -41.95 21.80
N HIS A 152 8.36 -41.94 20.69
CA HIS A 152 8.38 -40.82 19.76
C HIS A 152 7.87 -39.52 20.40
N GLN A 153 6.99 -39.59 21.40
CA GLN A 153 6.48 -38.40 22.11
C GLN A 153 7.61 -37.77 22.93
N GLU A 154 8.34 -38.57 23.70
CA GLU A 154 9.45 -38.09 24.51
C GLU A 154 10.59 -37.55 23.64
N ILE A 155 10.95 -38.28 22.57
CA ILE A 155 12.00 -37.86 21.64
C ILE A 155 11.66 -36.53 20.96
N ALA A 156 10.43 -36.36 20.49
CA ALA A 156 9.99 -35.09 19.88
C ALA A 156 10.10 -33.92 20.87
N LEU A 157 9.66 -34.12 22.12
CA LEU A 157 9.73 -33.07 23.15
C LEU A 157 11.19 -32.70 23.49
N LYS A 158 12.10 -33.67 23.59
CA LYS A 158 13.52 -33.41 23.84
C LYS A 158 14.21 -32.73 22.67
N LEU A 159 13.88 -33.11 21.43
CA LEU A 159 14.36 -32.42 20.23
C LEU A 159 13.95 -30.94 20.23
N ILE A 160 12.70 -30.65 20.57
CA ILE A 160 12.21 -29.28 20.72
C ILE A 160 12.97 -28.54 21.83
N GLU A 161 13.20 -29.18 22.98
CA GLU A 161 13.98 -28.59 24.07
C GLU A 161 15.43 -28.30 23.69
N ALA A 162 16.01 -29.09 22.80
CA ALA A 162 17.34 -28.90 22.23
C ALA A 162 17.39 -27.90 21.06
N GLY A 163 16.30 -27.19 20.76
CA GLY A 163 16.25 -26.19 19.69
C GLY A 163 16.12 -26.78 18.28
N LYS A 164 15.63 -28.03 18.16
CA LYS A 164 15.32 -28.70 16.89
C LYS A 164 13.82 -28.68 16.59
N GLY A 165 13.09 -27.68 17.08
CA GLY A 165 11.64 -27.61 16.93
C GLY A 165 11.19 -27.54 15.47
N ARG A 166 11.85 -26.72 14.65
CA ARG A 166 11.59 -26.70 13.20
C ARG A 166 11.73 -28.07 12.54
N ASP A 167 12.80 -28.81 12.85
CA ASP A 167 13.01 -30.15 12.28
C ASP A 167 11.90 -31.12 12.73
N VAL A 168 11.44 -31.00 13.98
CA VAL A 168 10.30 -31.80 14.48
C VAL A 168 9.02 -31.48 13.73
N ALA A 169 8.73 -30.20 13.47
CA ALA A 169 7.53 -29.79 12.72
C ALA A 169 7.56 -30.26 11.26
N VAL A 170 8.68 -30.05 10.55
CA VAL A 170 8.83 -30.44 9.13
C VAL A 170 8.76 -31.95 8.94
N TRP A 171 9.29 -32.72 9.89
CA TRP A 171 9.33 -34.19 9.81
C TRP A 171 8.31 -34.86 10.74
N LEU A 172 7.23 -34.17 11.10
CA LEU A 172 6.26 -34.64 12.09
C LEU A 172 5.66 -36.00 11.72
N TYR A 173 5.43 -36.27 10.43
CA TYR A 173 4.93 -37.56 9.93
C TYR A 173 5.81 -38.77 10.27
N LYS A 174 7.11 -38.57 10.59
CA LYS A 174 8.00 -39.65 11.05
C LYS A 174 7.74 -40.04 12.50
N PHE A 175 7.10 -39.16 13.27
CA PHE A 175 6.73 -39.41 14.66
C PHE A 175 5.39 -40.16 14.73
N LYS A 176 5.37 -41.31 15.41
CA LYS A 176 4.22 -42.21 15.49
C LYS A 176 3.61 -42.12 16.88
N ASN A 177 2.28 -42.22 16.96
CA ASN A 177 1.52 -42.23 18.23
C ASN A 177 1.83 -41.02 19.13
N ILE A 178 1.99 -39.85 18.52
CA ILE A 178 2.22 -38.60 19.24
C ILE A 178 0.92 -37.81 19.42
N ASP A 179 0.87 -37.03 20.49
CA ASP A 179 -0.12 -36.01 20.75
C ASP A 179 0.28 -34.72 20.01
N HIS A 180 -0.33 -34.50 18.84
CA HIS A 180 -0.03 -33.36 17.97
C HIS A 180 -0.28 -32.02 18.66
N LYS A 181 -1.35 -31.90 19.47
CA LYS A 181 -1.67 -30.71 20.26
C LYS A 181 -0.55 -30.40 21.26
N ARG A 182 -0.09 -31.41 22.01
CA ARG A 182 1.01 -31.25 22.96
C ARG A 182 2.31 -30.82 22.29
N ILE A 183 2.61 -31.37 21.10
CA ILE A 183 3.78 -30.97 20.31
C ILE A 183 3.66 -29.53 19.82
N ALA A 184 2.53 -29.16 19.21
CA ALA A 184 2.27 -27.80 18.75
C ALA A 184 2.42 -26.78 19.89
N LEU A 185 1.77 -27.00 21.03
CA LEU A 185 1.88 -26.11 22.20
C LEU A 185 3.31 -26.01 22.73
N LYS A 186 4.10 -27.08 22.66
CA LYS A 186 5.51 -27.05 23.07
C LYS A 186 6.37 -26.23 22.10
N LEU A 187 6.16 -26.38 20.79
CA LEU A 187 6.83 -25.60 19.75
C LEU A 187 6.54 -24.10 19.91
N ILE A 188 5.26 -23.75 20.05
CA ILE A 188 4.82 -22.36 20.27
C ILE A 188 5.50 -21.75 21.50
N LYS A 189 5.49 -22.46 22.63
CA LYS A 189 6.16 -22.00 23.88
C LYS A 189 7.67 -21.85 23.75
N LYS A 190 8.29 -22.48 22.75
CA LYS A 190 9.72 -22.37 22.47
C LYS A 190 10.06 -21.33 21.40
N GLY A 191 9.06 -20.64 20.84
CA GLY A 191 9.26 -19.65 19.78
C GLY A 191 9.35 -20.26 18.39
N ASP A 192 8.89 -21.50 18.20
CA ASP A 192 8.82 -22.18 16.90
C ASP A 192 7.37 -22.20 16.36
N GLY A 193 6.56 -21.19 16.71
CA GLY A 193 5.15 -21.11 16.30
C GLY A 193 4.96 -21.01 14.79
N GLU A 194 5.86 -20.30 14.09
CA GLU A 194 5.85 -20.22 12.62
C GLU A 194 6.02 -21.61 11.97
N SER A 195 6.85 -22.47 12.54
CA SER A 195 7.01 -23.85 12.04
C SER A 195 5.74 -24.69 12.20
N VAL A 196 4.90 -24.40 13.20
CA VAL A 196 3.56 -25.03 13.33
C VAL A 196 2.64 -24.56 12.21
N ILE A 197 2.64 -23.26 11.89
CA ILE A 197 1.80 -22.69 10.83
C ILE A 197 2.24 -23.19 9.44
N GLU A 198 3.54 -23.14 9.14
CA GLU A 198 4.10 -23.59 7.84
C GLU A 198 3.84 -25.07 7.54
N ASN A 199 3.67 -25.89 8.59
CA ASN A 199 3.47 -27.34 8.48
C ASN A 199 2.13 -27.79 9.05
N ILE A 200 1.12 -26.91 9.06
CA ILE A 200 -0.16 -27.15 9.72
C ILE A 200 -0.86 -28.43 9.24
N ASP A 201 -0.70 -28.77 7.96
CA ASP A 201 -1.28 -29.98 7.34
C ASP A 201 -0.75 -31.29 7.94
N GLU A 202 0.44 -31.26 8.54
CA GLU A 202 1.04 -32.39 9.24
C GLU A 202 0.51 -32.54 10.67
N PHE A 203 -0.06 -31.47 11.24
CA PHE A 203 -0.67 -31.49 12.55
C PHE A 203 -2.13 -31.93 12.45
N LYS A 204 -2.44 -33.06 13.09
CA LYS A 204 -3.83 -33.53 13.22
C LYS A 204 -4.51 -32.79 14.34
N ASP A 205 -5.75 -32.37 14.09
CA ASP A 205 -6.64 -31.77 15.08
C ASP A 205 -6.00 -30.55 15.79
N VAL A 206 -5.50 -29.58 15.01
CA VAL A 206 -5.07 -28.30 15.58
C VAL A 206 -6.28 -27.52 16.07
N GLU A 207 -6.57 -27.68 17.36
CA GLU A 207 -7.70 -27.08 18.03
C GLU A 207 -7.53 -25.57 18.24
N ALA A 208 -8.64 -24.90 18.56
CA ALA A 208 -8.69 -23.48 18.92
C ALA A 208 -7.65 -23.09 19.97
N GLU A 209 -7.34 -23.96 20.95
CA GLU A 209 -6.32 -23.69 21.97
C GLU A 209 -4.94 -23.45 21.38
N CYS A 210 -4.54 -24.17 20.32
CA CYS A 210 -3.27 -23.96 19.65
C CYS A 210 -3.25 -22.63 18.88
N VAL A 211 -4.37 -22.26 18.26
CA VAL A 211 -4.51 -20.97 17.56
C VAL A 211 -4.41 -19.80 18.54
N LEU A 212 -5.09 -19.88 19.68
CA LEU A 212 -4.99 -18.88 20.73
C LEU A 212 -3.55 -18.79 21.29
N ALA A 213 -2.88 -19.92 21.48
CA ALA A 213 -1.48 -19.94 21.91
C ALA A 213 -0.54 -19.30 20.88
N LEU A 214 -0.78 -19.49 19.58
CA LEU A 214 -0.04 -18.80 18.51
C LEU A 214 -0.24 -17.28 18.59
N ILE A 215 -1.47 -16.82 18.80
CA ILE A 215 -1.78 -15.39 18.94
C ILE A 215 -1.08 -14.80 20.16
N ASP A 216 -1.17 -15.48 21.31
CA ASP A 216 -0.51 -15.07 22.56
C ASP A 216 1.02 -15.04 22.45
N ALA A 217 1.58 -15.89 21.59
CA ALA A 217 3.01 -15.95 21.28
C ALA A 217 3.42 -15.00 20.13
N ASP A 218 2.60 -14.00 19.82
CA ASP A 218 2.84 -12.95 18.83
C ASP A 218 2.79 -13.40 17.35
N TYR A 219 2.31 -14.60 17.05
CA TYR A 219 2.11 -15.10 15.66
C TYR A 219 0.75 -14.76 15.04
N GLY A 220 0.00 -13.82 15.65
CA GLY A 220 -1.35 -13.46 15.20
C GLY A 220 -1.49 -13.06 13.73
N GLU A 221 -0.48 -12.41 13.13
CA GLU A 221 -0.53 -12.08 11.70
C GLU A 221 -0.45 -13.33 10.82
N ALA A 222 0.49 -14.23 11.13
CA ALA A 222 0.64 -15.50 10.42
C ALA A 222 -0.62 -16.38 10.56
N VAL A 223 -1.28 -16.35 11.72
CA VAL A 223 -2.59 -16.99 11.92
C VAL A 223 -3.63 -16.43 10.96
N ILE A 224 -3.73 -15.11 10.81
CA ILE A 224 -4.73 -14.45 9.93
C ILE A 224 -4.44 -14.72 8.45
N GLN A 225 -3.16 -14.77 8.06
CA GLN A 225 -2.77 -15.13 6.69
C GLN A 225 -3.15 -16.57 6.34
N ASN A 226 -3.18 -17.45 7.35
CA ASN A 226 -3.47 -18.88 7.20
C ASN A 226 -4.82 -19.29 7.82
N LEU A 227 -5.73 -18.34 8.04
CA LEU A 227 -6.96 -18.58 8.82
C LEU A 227 -7.81 -19.73 8.25
N GLY A 228 -7.83 -19.88 6.91
CA GLY A 228 -8.56 -20.94 6.22
C GLY A 228 -7.96 -22.34 6.33
N LEU A 229 -6.74 -22.49 6.88
CA LEU A 229 -6.13 -23.80 7.13
C LEU A 229 -6.56 -24.42 8.46
N PHE A 230 -7.08 -23.59 9.37
CA PHE A 230 -7.61 -24.05 10.64
C PHE A 230 -9.09 -24.41 10.51
N GLN A 231 -9.49 -25.51 11.15
CA GLN A 231 -10.88 -25.98 11.13
C GLN A 231 -11.59 -25.64 12.44
N ASP A 232 -12.92 -25.50 12.37
CA ASP A 232 -13.81 -25.34 13.53
C ASP A 232 -13.42 -24.20 14.50
N LEU A 233 -12.99 -23.07 13.95
CA LEU A 233 -12.60 -21.89 14.74
C LEU A 233 -13.79 -21.01 15.11
N ASP A 234 -13.82 -20.58 16.37
CA ASP A 234 -14.62 -19.42 16.78
C ASP A 234 -13.88 -18.12 16.38
N HIS A 235 -14.28 -17.55 15.24
CA HIS A 235 -13.69 -16.31 14.72
C HIS A 235 -13.90 -15.13 15.68
N LYS A 236 -14.97 -15.12 16.48
CA LYS A 236 -15.18 -14.06 17.48
C LYS A 236 -14.13 -14.16 18.57
N GLU A 237 -13.85 -15.35 19.09
CA GLU A 237 -12.83 -15.52 20.13
C GLU A 237 -11.43 -15.13 19.63
N ILE A 238 -11.10 -15.49 18.39
CA ILE A 238 -9.84 -15.10 17.75
C ILE A 238 -9.72 -13.58 17.65
N VAL A 239 -10.75 -12.90 17.14
CA VAL A 239 -10.73 -11.44 17.01
C VAL A 239 -10.57 -10.77 18.38
N LEU A 240 -11.34 -11.21 19.38
CA LEU A 240 -11.24 -10.66 20.73
C LEU A 240 -9.82 -10.83 21.29
N ARG A 241 -9.22 -12.02 21.13
CA ARG A 241 -7.85 -12.27 21.60
C ARG A 241 -6.80 -11.43 20.86
N LEU A 242 -6.98 -11.20 19.56
CA LEU A 242 -6.12 -10.30 18.79
C LEU A 242 -6.23 -8.85 19.28
N ILE A 243 -7.43 -8.38 19.58
CA ILE A 243 -7.65 -7.03 20.14
C ILE A 243 -6.99 -6.90 21.52
N GLU A 244 -7.15 -7.89 22.39
CA GLU A 244 -6.51 -7.93 23.72
C GLU A 244 -4.98 -7.88 23.63
N ASN A 245 -4.41 -8.51 22.60
CA ASN A 245 -2.98 -8.45 22.26
C ASN A 245 -2.58 -7.18 21.47
N LYS A 246 -3.42 -6.15 21.44
CA LYS A 246 -3.20 -4.87 20.74
C LYS A 246 -3.02 -5.00 19.22
N LYS A 247 -3.50 -6.10 18.63
CA LYS A 247 -3.47 -6.37 17.17
C LYS A 247 -4.76 -5.98 16.45
N GLY A 248 -5.52 -5.03 17.01
CA GLY A 248 -6.76 -4.54 16.41
C GLY A 248 -6.60 -3.97 14.99
N ALA A 249 -5.41 -3.43 14.65
CA ALA A 249 -5.13 -2.96 13.29
C ALA A 249 -5.12 -4.11 12.27
N ILE A 250 -4.50 -5.24 12.61
CA ILE A 250 -4.43 -6.40 11.72
C ILE A 250 -5.83 -7.01 11.53
N VAL A 251 -6.65 -7.03 12.59
CA VAL A 251 -8.07 -7.42 12.48
C VAL A 251 -8.80 -6.50 11.51
N ALA A 252 -8.67 -5.18 11.70
CA ALA A 252 -9.36 -4.16 10.90
C ALA A 252 -9.04 -4.28 9.40
N GLU A 253 -7.79 -4.60 9.05
CA GLU A 253 -7.33 -4.78 7.67
C GLU A 253 -7.76 -6.11 7.04
N ASN A 254 -8.24 -7.07 7.84
CA ASN A 254 -8.60 -8.42 7.40
C ASN A 254 -10.04 -8.81 7.84
N LEU A 255 -10.93 -7.84 8.05
CA LEU A 255 -12.32 -8.08 8.51
C LEU A 255 -13.12 -9.01 7.59
N ASP A 256 -12.77 -9.05 6.30
CA ASP A 256 -13.36 -9.90 5.27
C ASP A 256 -13.07 -11.40 5.48
N LYS A 257 -12.02 -11.75 6.21
CA LYS A 257 -11.67 -13.15 6.53
C LYS A 257 -12.45 -13.71 7.71
N PHE A 258 -12.96 -12.85 8.60
CA PHE A 258 -13.69 -13.28 9.78
C PHE A 258 -15.19 -13.45 9.49
N GLN A 259 -15.84 -14.36 10.20
CA GLN A 259 -17.25 -14.70 10.00
C GLN A 259 -17.95 -14.72 11.37
N GLY A 260 -19.26 -14.53 11.40
CA GLY A 260 -20.02 -14.62 12.65
C GLY A 260 -19.69 -13.52 13.67
N LEU A 261 -19.14 -12.38 13.23
CA LEU A 261 -18.85 -11.27 14.14
C LEU A 261 -20.16 -10.63 14.61
N ASP A 262 -20.19 -10.15 15.85
CA ASP A 262 -21.38 -9.57 16.46
C ASP A 262 -21.13 -8.15 16.99
N GLN A 263 -22.18 -7.55 17.55
CA GLN A 263 -22.13 -6.23 18.18
C GLN A 263 -21.03 -6.09 19.24
N TYR A 264 -20.75 -7.15 20.02
CA TYR A 264 -19.71 -7.08 21.04
C TYR A 264 -18.32 -6.92 20.43
N VAL A 265 -18.04 -7.63 19.33
CA VAL A 265 -16.80 -7.46 18.58
C VAL A 265 -16.70 -6.07 17.96
N ALA A 266 -17.77 -5.56 17.36
CA ALA A 266 -17.79 -4.21 16.78
C ALA A 266 -17.43 -3.14 17.83
N LEU A 267 -18.04 -3.20 19.02
CA LEU A 267 -17.75 -2.29 20.12
C LEU A 267 -16.29 -2.39 20.58
N LYS A 268 -15.73 -3.61 20.68
CA LYS A 268 -14.31 -3.82 21.04
C LYS A 268 -13.34 -3.25 20.01
N LEU A 269 -13.66 -3.33 18.72
CA LEU A 269 -12.88 -2.70 17.67
C LEU A 269 -12.94 -1.18 17.73
N ILE A 270 -14.12 -0.61 18.03
CA ILE A 270 -14.28 0.84 18.23
C ILE A 270 -13.43 1.30 19.43
N GLU A 271 -13.50 0.58 20.57
CA GLU A 271 -12.67 0.84 21.76
C GLU A 271 -11.15 0.73 21.47
N ALA A 272 -10.77 -0.09 20.49
CA ALA A 272 -9.39 -0.23 20.03
C ALA A 272 -8.98 0.80 18.94
N GLU A 273 -9.73 1.89 18.80
CA GLU A 273 -9.51 2.96 17.81
C GLU A 273 -9.58 2.46 16.36
N LYS A 274 -10.42 1.45 16.08
CA LYS A 274 -10.67 0.88 14.74
C LYS A 274 -12.08 1.16 14.22
N ALA A 275 -12.68 2.24 14.70
CA ALA A 275 -14.03 2.68 14.33
C ALA A 275 -14.26 2.77 12.81
N ARG A 276 -13.30 3.32 12.05
CA ARG A 276 -13.42 3.43 10.58
C ARG A 276 -13.56 2.07 9.88
N ALA A 277 -12.88 1.05 10.37
CA ALA A 277 -12.99 -0.29 9.81
C ALA A 277 -14.37 -0.88 10.09
N VAL A 278 -14.90 -0.64 11.29
CA VAL A 278 -16.27 -1.05 11.65
C VAL A 278 -17.31 -0.36 10.75
N THR A 279 -17.20 0.96 10.53
CA THR A 279 -18.16 1.68 9.66
C THR A 279 -18.10 1.22 8.20
N ASN A 280 -16.91 0.93 7.69
CA ASN A 280 -16.74 0.50 6.31
C ASN A 280 -17.25 -0.94 6.06
N HIS A 281 -17.22 -1.78 7.10
CA HIS A 281 -17.53 -3.20 7.05
C HIS A 281 -18.71 -3.60 7.97
N LEU A 282 -19.71 -2.73 8.12
CA LEU A 282 -20.89 -3.00 8.97
C LEU A 282 -21.61 -4.31 8.59
N ASP A 283 -21.59 -4.67 7.31
CA ASP A 283 -22.15 -5.91 6.77
C ASP A 283 -21.49 -7.19 7.29
N ARG A 284 -20.28 -7.08 7.86
CA ARG A 284 -19.54 -8.20 8.46
C ARG A 284 -19.98 -8.53 9.87
N PHE A 285 -20.79 -7.67 10.49
CA PHE A 285 -21.31 -7.86 11.83
C PHE A 285 -22.80 -8.20 11.80
N HIS A 286 -23.20 -9.14 12.64
CA HIS A 286 -24.58 -9.59 12.76
C HIS A 286 -25.20 -9.10 14.07
N ASN A 287 -26.53 -8.99 14.08
CA ASN A 287 -27.32 -8.60 15.24
C ASN A 287 -26.87 -7.25 15.84
N LEU A 288 -26.60 -6.27 14.97
CA LEU A 288 -26.25 -4.92 15.40
C LEU A 288 -27.48 -4.14 15.84
N ASP A 289 -27.42 -3.58 17.04
CA ASP A 289 -28.16 -2.38 17.39
C ASP A 289 -27.45 -1.16 16.77
N PHE A 290 -27.96 -0.72 15.62
CA PHE A 290 -27.38 0.40 14.87
C PHE A 290 -27.36 1.71 15.67
N GLN A 291 -28.35 1.94 16.55
CA GLN A 291 -28.38 3.15 17.38
C GLN A 291 -27.25 3.13 18.40
N LEU A 292 -27.03 2.00 19.06
CA LEU A 292 -25.92 1.86 20.01
C LEU A 292 -24.56 2.03 19.32
N ILE A 293 -24.37 1.42 18.14
CA ILE A 293 -23.12 1.55 17.38
C ILE A 293 -22.90 3.01 16.96
N ALA A 294 -23.92 3.69 16.43
CA ALA A 294 -23.85 5.10 16.06
C ALA A 294 -23.48 5.98 17.26
N ASP A 295 -24.17 5.81 18.39
CA ASP A 295 -23.90 6.57 19.62
C ASP A 295 -22.46 6.37 20.11
N LYS A 296 -21.94 5.14 20.06
CA LYS A 296 -20.56 4.83 20.42
C LYS A 296 -19.57 5.49 19.44
N LEU A 297 -19.81 5.43 18.14
CA LEU A 297 -18.96 6.05 17.12
C LEU A 297 -18.91 7.58 17.27
N ILE A 298 -20.05 8.21 17.57
CA ILE A 298 -20.14 9.66 17.86
C ILE A 298 -19.33 10.01 19.11
N ALA A 299 -19.47 9.22 20.18
CA ALA A 299 -18.73 9.43 21.43
C ALA A 299 -17.21 9.35 21.24
N GLU A 300 -16.72 8.45 20.37
CA GLU A 300 -15.29 8.36 20.02
C GLU A 300 -14.86 9.40 18.96
N GLY A 301 -15.78 10.22 18.44
CA GLY A 301 -15.50 11.28 17.47
C GLY A 301 -15.30 10.79 16.04
N THR A 302 -15.83 9.62 15.68
CA THR A 302 -15.78 9.05 14.32
C THR A 302 -17.04 9.39 13.52
N VAL A 303 -17.40 10.67 13.50
CA VAL A 303 -18.65 11.18 12.89
C VAL A 303 -18.66 11.07 11.36
N TRP A 304 -17.51 11.22 10.72
CA TRP A 304 -17.35 11.09 9.26
C TRP A 304 -17.77 9.71 8.74
N GLY A 305 -17.36 8.64 9.42
CA GLY A 305 -17.70 7.28 9.01
C GLY A 305 -19.19 6.99 9.10
N ILE A 306 -19.92 7.66 10.00
CA ILE A 306 -21.38 7.57 10.10
C ILE A 306 -22.04 8.33 8.96
N ALA A 307 -21.67 9.60 8.75
CA ALA A 307 -22.26 10.45 7.72
C ALA A 307 -22.08 9.84 6.30
N GLU A 308 -20.88 9.32 6.01
CA GLU A 308 -20.55 8.68 4.73
C GLU A 308 -21.32 7.37 4.49
N ASN A 309 -21.58 6.58 5.54
CA ASN A 309 -22.16 5.23 5.44
C ASN A 309 -23.56 5.14 6.08
N LEU A 310 -24.29 6.26 6.18
CA LEU A 310 -25.57 6.30 6.91
C LEU A 310 -26.61 5.33 6.32
N ASP A 311 -26.54 5.09 5.01
CA ASP A 311 -27.36 4.11 4.28
C ASP A 311 -27.23 2.67 4.81
N LYS A 312 -26.09 2.32 5.41
CA LYS A 312 -25.84 1.01 6.01
C LYS A 312 -26.42 0.89 7.43
N PHE A 313 -26.78 1.99 8.08
CA PHE A 313 -27.35 1.99 9.42
C PHE A 313 -28.89 1.90 9.37
N GLN A 314 -29.41 0.68 9.42
CA GLN A 314 -30.85 0.46 9.27
C GLN A 314 -31.63 0.93 10.50
N GLY A 315 -32.69 1.70 10.28
CA GLY A 315 -33.65 2.09 11.32
C GLY A 315 -33.18 3.22 12.24
N LEU A 316 -32.09 3.92 11.92
CA LEU A 316 -31.71 5.13 12.66
C LEU A 316 -32.74 6.24 12.49
N ASP A 317 -32.96 7.00 13.56
CA ASP A 317 -33.59 8.31 13.46
C ASP A 317 -32.55 9.29 12.89
N HIS A 318 -32.74 9.70 11.63
CA HIS A 318 -31.81 10.57 10.94
C HIS A 318 -31.73 11.96 11.56
N LYS A 319 -32.84 12.48 12.10
CA LYS A 319 -32.86 13.78 12.77
C LYS A 319 -32.06 13.71 14.06
N GLU A 320 -32.36 12.73 14.91
CA GLU A 320 -31.64 12.56 16.18
C GLU A 320 -30.14 12.34 15.93
N THR A 321 -29.81 11.54 14.92
CA THR A 321 -28.42 11.28 14.53
C THR A 321 -27.71 12.54 14.05
N ALA A 322 -28.34 13.34 13.19
CA ALA A 322 -27.78 14.62 12.73
C ALA A 322 -27.53 15.59 13.90
N LEU A 323 -28.47 15.71 14.83
CA LEU A 323 -28.31 16.54 16.04
C LEU A 323 -27.12 16.07 16.90
N LYS A 324 -26.97 14.76 17.10
CA LYS A 324 -25.82 14.20 17.83
C LYS A 324 -24.49 14.43 17.11
N ILE A 325 -24.47 14.37 15.78
CA ILE A 325 -23.29 14.66 14.97
C ILE A 325 -22.89 16.14 15.11
N ILE A 326 -23.83 17.08 15.02
CA ILE A 326 -23.55 18.52 15.22
C ILE A 326 -22.97 18.77 16.61
N ALA A 327 -23.53 18.13 17.64
CA ALA A 327 -23.05 18.27 19.01
C ALA A 327 -21.62 17.71 19.22
N ALA A 328 -21.08 16.94 18.29
CA ALA A 328 -19.74 16.37 18.39
C ALA A 328 -18.66 17.40 17.99
N ARG A 329 -17.78 17.73 18.96
CA ARG A 329 -16.76 18.80 18.86
C ARG A 329 -15.63 18.61 17.81
N ARG A 330 -15.70 17.62 16.91
CA ARG A 330 -14.62 17.25 15.96
C ARG A 330 -15.05 17.38 14.48
N GLY A 331 -15.58 18.55 14.10
CA GLY A 331 -15.98 18.79 12.70
C GLY A 331 -17.21 17.97 12.28
N GLY A 332 -18.10 17.66 13.23
CA GLY A 332 -19.34 16.93 12.94
C GLY A 332 -20.27 17.70 12.01
N GLY A 333 -20.37 19.03 12.17
CA GLY A 333 -21.15 19.86 11.25
C GLY A 333 -20.66 19.77 9.80
N VAL A 334 -19.35 19.88 9.58
CA VAL A 334 -18.73 19.75 8.25
C VAL A 334 -19.00 18.36 7.66
N ALA A 335 -18.84 17.29 8.45
CA ALA A 335 -19.13 15.93 8.01
C ALA A 335 -20.60 15.73 7.62
N LEU A 336 -21.52 16.29 8.41
CA LEU A 336 -22.96 16.24 8.13
C LEU A 336 -23.28 16.93 6.82
N VAL A 337 -22.71 18.12 6.57
CA VAL A 337 -22.94 18.89 5.34
C VAL A 337 -22.41 18.16 4.10
N ALA A 338 -21.20 17.59 4.18
CA ALA A 338 -20.58 16.88 3.06
C ALA A 338 -21.39 15.65 2.59
N TYR A 339 -22.18 15.04 3.48
CA TYR A 339 -23.00 13.87 3.20
C TYR A 339 -24.48 14.11 3.49
N PHE A 340 -24.93 15.36 3.36
CA PHE A 340 -26.28 15.76 3.78
C PHE A 340 -27.38 14.96 3.07
N GLU A 341 -27.18 14.63 1.79
CA GLU A 341 -28.12 13.85 0.98
C GLU A 341 -28.40 12.45 1.54
N ASN A 342 -27.47 11.88 2.31
CA ASN A 342 -27.67 10.58 2.95
C ASN A 342 -28.72 10.65 4.07
N PHE A 343 -28.90 11.84 4.65
CA PHE A 343 -29.88 12.08 5.71
C PHE A 343 -31.24 12.35 5.07
N ASN A 344 -32.08 11.32 5.00
CA ASN A 344 -33.49 11.43 4.64
C ASN A 344 -34.32 12.26 5.66
N LEU A 345 -34.12 13.57 5.71
CA LEU A 345 -34.80 14.52 6.58
C LEU A 345 -36.10 15.03 5.93
N SER A 346 -37.11 15.31 6.76
CA SER A 346 -38.27 16.08 6.33
C SER A 346 -37.88 17.55 6.14
N ASP A 347 -38.64 18.32 5.37
CA ASP A 347 -38.33 19.73 5.11
C ASP A 347 -38.24 20.55 6.41
N SER A 348 -39.08 20.23 7.40
CA SER A 348 -39.04 20.88 8.72
C SER A 348 -37.80 20.50 9.54
N ASP A 349 -37.31 19.27 9.40
CA ASP A 349 -36.11 18.82 10.11
C ASP A 349 -34.85 19.39 9.46
N GLU A 350 -34.83 19.46 8.12
CA GLU A 350 -33.77 20.12 7.37
C GLU A 350 -33.64 21.60 7.77
N GLU A 351 -34.74 22.34 7.87
CA GLU A 351 -34.72 23.75 8.32
C GLU A 351 -34.11 23.91 9.72
N GLU A 352 -34.45 23.02 10.65
CA GLU A 352 -33.91 23.03 12.02
C GLU A 352 -32.41 22.71 12.03
N ILE A 353 -31.99 21.68 11.29
CA ILE A 353 -30.60 21.24 11.20
C ILE A 353 -29.72 22.31 10.54
N VAL A 354 -30.19 22.92 9.44
CA VAL A 354 -29.48 24.01 8.75
C VAL A 354 -29.31 25.20 9.67
N ALA A 355 -30.33 25.56 10.46
CA ALA A 355 -30.23 26.66 11.42
C ALA A 355 -29.12 26.41 12.45
N LEU A 356 -28.98 25.18 12.95
CA LEU A 356 -27.92 24.81 13.90
C LEU A 356 -26.53 24.78 13.26
N LEU A 357 -26.40 24.23 12.05
CA LEU A 357 -25.13 24.26 11.31
C LEU A 357 -24.66 25.70 11.12
N PHE A 358 -25.59 26.60 10.81
CA PHE A 358 -25.29 28.01 10.59
C PHE A 358 -24.76 28.75 11.82
N GLU A 359 -25.01 28.28 13.04
CA GLU A 359 -24.42 28.84 14.27
C GLU A 359 -22.91 28.61 14.36
N ASP A 360 -22.36 27.66 13.59
CA ASP A 360 -20.94 27.34 13.53
C ASP A 360 -20.34 27.80 12.19
N GLU A 361 -19.58 28.90 12.24
CA GLU A 361 -18.90 29.50 11.07
C GLU A 361 -18.00 28.49 10.34
N SER A 362 -17.47 27.47 11.03
CA SER A 362 -16.62 26.45 10.40
C SER A 362 -17.36 25.55 9.40
N THR A 363 -18.70 25.63 9.35
CA THR A 363 -19.52 24.87 8.39
C THR A 363 -19.86 25.66 7.13
N TRP A 364 -19.66 26.98 7.11
CA TRP A 364 -20.19 27.86 6.07
C TRP A 364 -19.62 27.57 4.69
N GLU A 365 -18.31 27.34 4.59
CA GLU A 365 -17.64 26.93 3.34
C GLU A 365 -18.23 25.61 2.82
N ALA A 366 -18.34 24.59 3.69
CA ALA A 366 -18.93 23.31 3.33
C ALA A 366 -20.38 23.44 2.87
N ILE A 367 -21.18 24.33 3.50
CA ILE A 367 -22.56 24.61 3.10
C ILE A 367 -22.58 25.23 1.70
N ALA A 368 -21.67 26.15 1.41
CA ALA A 368 -21.59 26.80 0.12
C ALA A 368 -21.19 25.83 -1.01
N GLU A 369 -20.21 24.96 -0.75
CA GLU A 369 -19.78 23.93 -1.70
C GLU A 369 -20.87 22.88 -1.96
N ASN A 370 -21.63 22.51 -0.92
CA ASN A 370 -22.67 21.49 -1.00
C ASN A 370 -24.08 22.09 -1.08
N PHE A 371 -24.22 23.33 -1.54
CA PHE A 371 -25.49 24.07 -1.52
C PHE A 371 -26.65 23.32 -2.18
N ASP A 372 -26.38 22.61 -3.27
CA ASP A 372 -27.40 21.88 -4.04
C ASP A 372 -27.90 20.60 -3.33
N SER A 373 -27.23 20.15 -2.27
CA SER A 373 -27.67 19.00 -1.46
C SER A 373 -28.87 19.31 -0.56
N PHE A 374 -29.11 20.59 -0.30
CA PHE A 374 -30.23 21.08 0.50
C PHE A 374 -31.44 21.38 -0.41
N LYS A 375 -32.64 20.96 0.01
CA LYS A 375 -33.86 21.08 -0.80
C LYS A 375 -34.33 22.52 -0.95
N ASN A 376 -34.29 23.29 0.14
CA ASN A 376 -34.93 24.60 0.22
C ASN A 376 -33.99 25.73 0.68
N LEU A 377 -32.68 25.50 0.69
CA LEU A 377 -31.71 26.51 1.17
C LEU A 377 -31.77 27.80 0.35
N ASN A 378 -32.02 27.72 -0.96
CA ASN A 378 -32.23 28.88 -1.85
C ASN A 378 -33.47 29.74 -1.53
N GLN A 379 -34.36 29.28 -0.66
CA GLN A 379 -35.51 30.05 -0.17
C GLN A 379 -35.14 30.86 1.08
N ASN A 380 -34.11 30.46 1.82
CA ASN A 380 -33.63 31.14 3.01
C ASN A 380 -32.72 32.32 2.67
N ARG A 381 -33.31 33.42 2.19
CA ARG A 381 -32.56 34.63 1.81
C ARG A 381 -31.74 35.23 2.95
N SER A 382 -32.20 35.12 4.19
CA SER A 382 -31.47 35.66 5.34
C SER A 382 -30.12 34.96 5.49
N LEU A 383 -30.14 33.63 5.48
CA LEU A 383 -28.93 32.81 5.55
C LEU A 383 -28.04 33.04 4.34
N GLY A 384 -28.62 33.02 3.14
CA GLY A 384 -27.88 33.31 1.91
C GLY A 384 -27.18 34.67 1.92
N SER A 385 -27.85 35.72 2.39
CA SER A 385 -27.25 37.05 2.53
C SER A 385 -26.10 37.06 3.54
N THR A 386 -26.23 36.36 4.66
CA THR A 386 -25.14 36.28 5.65
C THR A 386 -23.92 35.52 5.11
N LEU A 387 -24.12 34.38 4.43
CA LEU A 387 -23.03 33.66 3.75
C LEU A 387 -22.35 34.57 2.71
N LEU A 388 -23.14 35.24 1.87
CA LEU A 388 -22.63 36.14 0.86
C LEU A 388 -21.77 37.26 1.46
N ASP A 389 -22.27 37.92 2.52
CA ASP A 389 -21.55 39.00 3.19
C ASP A 389 -20.25 38.50 3.83
N SER A 390 -20.25 37.29 4.41
CA SER A 390 -19.06 36.66 4.98
C SER A 390 -17.99 36.42 3.92
N PHE A 391 -18.33 35.72 2.82
CA PHE A 391 -17.37 35.42 1.76
C PHE A 391 -16.83 36.67 1.07
N LEU A 392 -17.66 37.72 0.92
CA LEU A 392 -17.20 39.01 0.42
C LEU A 392 -16.21 39.71 1.37
N ASN A 393 -16.30 39.50 2.69
CA ASN A 393 -15.39 40.09 3.67
C ASN A 393 -14.08 39.30 3.83
N GLU A 394 -14.10 38.00 3.54
CA GLU A 394 -12.94 37.10 3.60
C GLU A 394 -12.18 37.02 2.26
N ASP A 395 -12.58 37.84 1.28
CA ASP A 395 -12.04 37.88 -0.08
C ASP A 395 -12.22 36.55 -0.86
N ASP A 396 -13.17 35.69 -0.45
CA ASP A 396 -13.58 34.50 -1.20
C ASP A 396 -14.67 34.84 -2.23
N PHE A 397 -14.24 35.51 -3.28
CA PHE A 397 -15.14 36.06 -4.28
C PHE A 397 -15.84 34.98 -5.12
N GLU A 398 -15.19 33.84 -5.35
CA GLU A 398 -15.75 32.75 -6.14
C GLU A 398 -16.94 32.10 -5.43
N LEU A 399 -16.81 31.81 -4.13
CA LEU A 399 -17.93 31.31 -3.33
C LEU A 399 -19.04 32.36 -3.20
N ALA A 400 -18.70 33.65 -3.04
CA ALA A 400 -19.69 34.73 -3.03
C ALA A 400 -20.53 34.77 -4.33
N GLN A 401 -19.89 34.69 -5.50
CA GLN A 401 -20.58 34.60 -6.79
C GLN A 401 -21.44 33.33 -6.90
N SER A 402 -20.87 32.19 -6.50
CA SER A 402 -21.56 30.91 -6.50
C SER A 402 -22.86 31.00 -5.70
N ILE A 403 -22.80 31.43 -4.43
CA ILE A 403 -23.95 31.63 -3.56
C ILE A 403 -24.95 32.60 -4.18
N ASN A 404 -24.50 33.77 -4.63
CA ASN A 404 -25.39 34.79 -5.20
C ASN A 404 -26.21 34.23 -6.39
N SER A 405 -25.59 33.40 -7.23
CA SER A 405 -26.23 32.79 -8.41
C SER A 405 -27.31 31.73 -8.08
N LYS A 406 -27.31 31.18 -6.85
CA LYS A 406 -28.31 30.18 -6.41
C LYS A 406 -29.68 30.78 -6.08
N TYR A 407 -29.76 32.10 -5.89
CA TYR A 407 -30.99 32.77 -5.47
C TYR A 407 -31.69 33.48 -6.64
N SER A 408 -33.02 33.41 -6.65
CA SER A 408 -33.86 34.15 -7.62
C SER A 408 -34.97 34.94 -6.89
N PRO A 409 -35.00 36.29 -6.97
CA PRO A 409 -33.96 37.16 -7.54
C PRO A 409 -32.63 37.04 -6.78
N SER A 410 -31.52 37.45 -7.38
CA SER A 410 -30.20 37.41 -6.74
C SER A 410 -30.13 38.19 -5.43
N LEU A 411 -29.19 37.81 -4.56
CA LEU A 411 -28.99 38.43 -3.25
C LEU A 411 -28.32 39.80 -3.39
N ASP A 412 -27.27 39.88 -4.20
CA ASP A 412 -26.60 41.10 -4.61
C ASP A 412 -26.81 41.35 -6.12
N ARG A 413 -27.54 42.44 -6.42
CA ARG A 413 -27.84 42.86 -7.79
C ARG A 413 -26.59 43.33 -8.53
N LEU A 414 -25.61 43.89 -7.82
CA LEU A 414 -24.37 44.38 -8.41
C LEU A 414 -23.51 43.21 -8.92
N LEU A 415 -23.37 42.16 -8.10
CA LEU A 415 -22.70 40.92 -8.53
C LEU A 415 -23.35 40.35 -9.80
N SER A 416 -24.67 40.30 -9.82
CA SER A 416 -25.41 39.79 -10.99
C SER A 416 -25.18 40.64 -12.26
N ARG A 417 -25.07 41.97 -12.11
CA ARG A 417 -24.75 42.88 -13.22
C ARG A 417 -23.32 42.72 -13.73
N LEU A 418 -22.39 42.39 -12.83
CA LEU A 418 -21.00 42.11 -13.17
C LEU A 418 -20.88 40.77 -13.87
N GLU A 419 -21.63 39.75 -13.44
CA GLU A 419 -21.74 38.48 -14.16
C GLU A 419 -22.26 38.69 -15.59
N ASP A 420 -23.23 39.58 -15.84
CA ASP A 420 -23.63 39.90 -17.21
C ASP A 420 -22.50 40.54 -18.04
N LEU A 421 -21.57 41.26 -17.40
CA LEU A 421 -20.50 42.01 -18.06
C LEU A 421 -19.27 41.12 -18.35
N CYS A 422 -18.91 40.27 -17.39
CA CYS A 422 -17.69 39.47 -17.36
C CYS A 422 -17.94 37.95 -17.37
N ASN A 423 -19.19 37.50 -17.33
CA ASN A 423 -19.58 36.12 -16.99
C ASN A 423 -19.10 35.74 -15.58
N GLU A 424 -18.77 34.46 -15.38
CA GLU A 424 -18.26 33.93 -14.10
C GLU A 424 -16.87 34.45 -13.71
N TYR A 425 -16.20 35.23 -14.58
CA TYR A 425 -14.83 35.72 -14.36
C TYR A 425 -14.76 37.14 -13.81
N ALA A 426 -15.86 37.69 -13.29
CA ALA A 426 -15.80 38.98 -12.61
C ALA A 426 -14.79 38.91 -11.46
N THR A 427 -14.02 39.97 -11.26
CA THR A 427 -13.00 40.03 -10.21
C THR A 427 -13.50 40.86 -9.02
N TYR A 428 -12.97 40.58 -7.84
CA TYR A 428 -13.29 41.34 -6.64
C TYR A 428 -12.94 42.83 -6.79
N ASP A 429 -11.81 43.16 -7.42
CA ASP A 429 -11.42 44.56 -7.71
C ASP A 429 -12.48 45.30 -8.56
N LEU A 430 -13.03 44.61 -9.55
CA LEU A 430 -14.09 45.18 -10.39
C LEU A 430 -15.38 45.35 -9.59
N TYR A 431 -15.73 44.38 -8.72
CA TYR A 431 -16.85 44.49 -7.79
C TYR A 431 -16.70 45.70 -6.85
N GLN A 432 -15.54 45.87 -6.23
CA GLN A 432 -15.27 47.01 -5.35
C GLN A 432 -15.34 48.34 -6.08
N THR A 433 -14.86 48.40 -7.33
CA THR A 433 -15.00 49.59 -8.17
C THR A 433 -16.46 49.96 -8.38
N PHE A 434 -17.27 48.99 -8.80
CA PHE A 434 -18.70 49.20 -9.04
C PHE A 434 -19.45 49.56 -7.75
N LYS A 435 -19.08 48.94 -6.62
CA LYS A 435 -19.65 49.19 -5.29
C LYS A 435 -19.31 50.58 -4.78
N ALA A 436 -18.09 51.06 -5.05
CA ALA A 436 -17.68 52.43 -4.75
C ALA A 436 -18.56 53.43 -5.51
N VAL A 437 -18.79 53.21 -6.81
CA VAL A 437 -19.65 54.09 -7.62
C VAL A 437 -21.09 54.08 -7.10
N GLU A 438 -21.67 52.91 -6.80
CA GLU A 438 -23.03 52.82 -6.23
C GLU A 438 -23.14 53.47 -4.84
N SER A 439 -22.10 53.40 -4.02
CA SER A 439 -22.09 54.00 -2.67
C SER A 439 -21.78 55.50 -2.64
N GLY A 440 -21.55 56.14 -3.79
CA GLY A 440 -21.35 57.59 -3.87
C GLY A 440 -19.92 58.04 -4.18
N GLN A 441 -19.00 57.12 -4.40
CA GLN A 441 -17.57 57.40 -4.59
C GLN A 441 -17.14 57.18 -6.05
N LEU A 442 -16.65 58.23 -6.70
CA LEU A 442 -16.08 58.14 -8.05
C LEU A 442 -14.55 58.15 -7.98
N SER A 443 -13.92 57.04 -8.36
CA SER A 443 -12.47 56.97 -8.54
C SER A 443 -12.01 57.85 -9.72
N GLU A 444 -10.75 58.27 -9.71
CA GLU A 444 -10.16 59.01 -10.84
C GLU A 444 -10.23 58.20 -12.14
N ASP A 445 -10.00 56.88 -12.06
CA ASP A 445 -10.17 55.97 -13.20
C ASP A 445 -11.61 55.94 -13.73
N SER A 446 -12.62 55.94 -12.85
CA SER A 446 -14.03 55.98 -13.27
C SER A 446 -14.39 57.31 -13.94
N LYS A 447 -13.88 58.44 -13.42
CA LYS A 447 -14.06 59.76 -14.03
C LYS A 447 -13.37 59.85 -15.39
N ALA A 448 -12.16 59.29 -15.51
CA ALA A 448 -11.40 59.25 -16.75
C ALA A 448 -12.12 58.45 -17.85
N LEU A 449 -12.87 57.40 -17.48
CA LEU A 449 -13.76 56.66 -18.38
C LEU A 449 -15.03 57.43 -18.77
N GLY A 450 -15.30 58.58 -18.14
CA GLY A 450 -16.45 59.43 -18.45
C GLY A 450 -17.69 59.16 -17.60
N VAL A 451 -17.58 58.43 -16.48
CA VAL A 451 -18.66 58.28 -15.50
C VAL A 451 -18.89 59.60 -14.78
N LYS A 452 -20.13 60.10 -14.80
CA LYS A 452 -20.48 61.44 -14.28
C LYS A 452 -21.35 61.38 -13.03
N HIS A 453 -22.13 60.32 -12.91
CA HIS A 453 -23.07 60.14 -11.81
C HIS A 453 -22.56 59.10 -10.81
N THR A 454 -23.12 59.12 -9.61
CA THR A 454 -22.95 58.08 -8.58
C THR A 454 -24.25 57.32 -8.40
N GLY A 455 -24.27 56.34 -7.50
CA GLY A 455 -25.44 55.49 -7.28
C GLY A 455 -25.63 54.50 -8.42
N GLU A 456 -26.82 53.92 -8.48
CA GLU A 456 -27.22 52.98 -9.53
C GLU A 456 -27.05 53.58 -10.94
N THR A 457 -27.30 54.89 -11.10
CA THR A 457 -27.08 55.60 -12.36
C THR A 457 -25.62 55.57 -12.78
N GLY A 458 -24.70 55.92 -11.86
CA GLY A 458 -23.26 55.87 -12.11
C GLY A 458 -22.74 54.49 -12.45
N SER A 459 -23.21 53.48 -11.71
CA SER A 459 -22.85 52.08 -11.98
C SER A 459 -23.32 51.62 -13.35
N ASN A 460 -24.51 52.04 -13.78
CA ASN A 460 -25.03 51.73 -15.11
C ASN A 460 -24.26 52.47 -16.22
N GLU A 461 -23.83 53.71 -15.97
CA GLU A 461 -22.92 54.43 -16.88
C GLU A 461 -21.62 53.66 -17.08
N LEU A 462 -20.96 53.26 -15.99
CA LEU A 462 -19.72 52.49 -16.04
C LEU A 462 -19.91 51.17 -16.80
N ARG A 463 -20.98 50.43 -16.50
CA ARG A 463 -21.34 49.19 -17.22
C ARG A 463 -21.48 49.42 -18.72
N ASN A 464 -22.21 50.46 -19.12
CA ASN A 464 -22.44 50.76 -20.54
C ASN A 464 -21.14 51.16 -21.23
N ILE A 465 -20.28 51.97 -20.58
CA ILE A 465 -18.97 52.33 -21.11
C ILE A 465 -18.12 51.09 -21.38
N LEU A 466 -18.04 50.15 -20.42
CA LEU A 466 -17.27 48.91 -20.58
C LEU A 466 -17.86 48.01 -21.67
N ARG A 467 -19.20 47.93 -21.78
CA ARG A 467 -19.87 47.21 -22.87
C ARG A 467 -19.57 47.83 -24.24
N ASP A 468 -19.58 49.16 -24.34
CA ASP A 468 -19.30 49.86 -25.59
C ASP A 468 -17.81 49.72 -25.97
N LYS A 469 -16.90 49.73 -24.97
CA LYS A 469 -15.48 49.40 -25.17
C LYS A 469 -15.28 47.99 -25.69
N ARG A 470 -16.01 47.00 -25.16
CA ARG A 470 -16.01 45.64 -25.69
C ARG A 470 -16.36 45.62 -27.18
N GLN A 471 -17.41 46.34 -27.56
CA GLN A 471 -17.85 46.39 -28.94
C GLN A 471 -16.80 47.06 -29.85
N GLN A 472 -16.21 48.17 -29.40
CA GLN A 472 -15.13 48.86 -30.11
C GLN A 472 -13.91 47.94 -30.33
N TYR A 473 -13.52 47.17 -29.31
CA TYR A 473 -12.41 46.24 -29.40
C TYR A 473 -12.70 45.11 -30.40
N LEU A 474 -13.93 44.60 -30.42
CA LEU A 474 -14.37 43.60 -31.42
C LEU A 474 -14.40 44.16 -32.84
N GLU A 475 -14.61 45.47 -33.00
CA GLU A 475 -14.59 46.18 -34.29
C GLU A 475 -13.17 46.58 -34.74
N GLY A 476 -12.14 46.24 -33.96
CA GLY A 476 -10.73 46.50 -34.29
C GLY A 476 -10.19 47.83 -33.78
N ALA A 477 -10.96 48.59 -32.98
CA ALA A 477 -10.53 49.85 -32.38
C ALA A 477 -9.83 49.64 -31.02
N PHE A 478 -9.01 48.59 -30.89
CA PHE A 478 -8.29 48.28 -29.66
C PHE A 478 -7.01 49.13 -29.55
N ASP A 479 -6.87 49.86 -28.43
CA ASP A 479 -5.65 50.59 -28.08
C ASP A 479 -5.11 50.08 -26.73
N PRO A 480 -3.93 49.43 -26.71
CA PRO A 480 -3.34 48.90 -25.47
C PRO A 480 -2.96 49.99 -24.46
N GLN A 481 -2.75 51.24 -24.91
CA GLN A 481 -2.39 52.34 -24.01
C GLN A 481 -3.53 52.66 -23.04
N GLU A 482 -4.79 52.53 -23.49
CA GLU A 482 -5.96 52.75 -22.66
C GLU A 482 -6.01 51.80 -21.45
N LEU A 483 -5.49 50.57 -21.59
CA LEU A 483 -5.42 49.61 -20.50
C LEU A 483 -4.37 50.00 -19.46
N GLN A 484 -3.25 50.61 -19.86
CA GLN A 484 -2.23 51.08 -18.90
C GLN A 484 -2.67 52.35 -18.18
N ASP A 485 -3.39 53.22 -18.89
CA ASP A 485 -3.82 54.52 -18.39
C ASP A 485 -5.01 54.41 -17.43
N ASN A 486 -5.71 53.26 -17.41
CA ASN A 486 -6.92 53.09 -16.62
C ASN A 486 -7.02 51.71 -15.96
N LYS A 487 -6.96 51.69 -14.63
CA LYS A 487 -6.99 50.43 -13.85
C LYS A 487 -8.30 49.67 -13.95
N VAL A 488 -9.43 50.37 -14.10
CA VAL A 488 -10.75 49.75 -14.21
C VAL A 488 -10.86 49.03 -15.55
N LEU A 489 -10.41 49.68 -16.62
CA LEU A 489 -10.38 49.10 -17.96
C LEU A 489 -9.40 47.91 -18.04
N PHE A 490 -8.24 48.03 -17.39
CA PHE A 490 -7.27 46.93 -17.25
C PHE A 490 -7.90 45.69 -16.59
N SER A 491 -8.46 45.86 -15.38
CA SER A 491 -9.04 44.76 -14.60
C SER A 491 -10.22 44.10 -15.33
N TRP A 492 -11.10 44.91 -15.92
CA TRP A 492 -12.19 44.42 -16.75
C TRP A 492 -11.70 43.67 -17.98
N PHE A 493 -10.71 44.20 -18.71
CA PHE A 493 -10.18 43.56 -19.91
C PHE A 493 -9.51 42.22 -19.57
N LYS A 494 -8.69 42.20 -18.51
CA LYS A 494 -8.04 40.99 -17.98
C LYS A 494 -9.06 39.89 -17.64
N SER A 495 -10.19 40.28 -17.03
CA SER A 495 -11.31 39.41 -16.69
C SER A 495 -12.00 38.81 -17.93
N ILE A 496 -12.35 39.63 -18.95
CA ILE A 496 -13.06 39.12 -20.13
C ILE A 496 -12.20 38.21 -21.03
N ILE A 497 -10.88 38.39 -21.03
CA ILE A 497 -9.95 37.51 -21.76
C ILE A 497 -9.54 36.29 -20.94
N ARG A 498 -9.98 36.21 -19.68
CA ARG A 498 -9.68 35.12 -18.74
C ARG A 498 -8.19 34.90 -18.57
N TYR A 499 -7.44 35.98 -18.40
CA TYR A 499 -5.98 35.90 -18.43
C TYR A 499 -5.43 34.99 -17.33
N ASP A 500 -5.97 35.09 -16.12
CA ASP A 500 -5.49 34.35 -14.96
C ASP A 500 -5.86 32.86 -15.02
N GLU A 501 -6.96 32.50 -15.70
CA GLU A 501 -7.38 31.10 -15.91
C GLU A 501 -6.80 30.50 -17.19
N ALA A 502 -6.32 31.32 -18.10
CA ALA A 502 -5.73 30.91 -19.36
C ALA A 502 -4.32 30.35 -19.10
N GLU A 503 -4.10 29.06 -19.40
CA GLU A 503 -2.75 28.42 -19.42
C GLU A 503 -1.78 29.05 -20.46
N TRP A 504 -2.17 30.16 -21.09
CA TRP A 504 -1.43 30.92 -22.08
C TRP A 504 -0.26 31.70 -21.45
N SER A 505 -0.33 32.01 -20.16
CA SER A 505 0.69 32.78 -19.45
C SER A 505 1.82 31.87 -18.96
N GLY A 506 2.80 31.57 -19.82
CA GLY A 506 4.07 31.04 -19.32
C GLY A 506 4.71 32.07 -18.38
N ASN A 507 4.50 31.95 -17.06
CA ASN A 507 5.06 32.76 -15.96
C ASN A 507 5.24 34.29 -16.18
N THR A 508 4.52 34.89 -17.13
CA THR A 508 4.67 36.30 -17.53
C THR A 508 3.44 37.05 -17.03
N SER A 509 3.59 38.28 -16.54
CA SER A 509 2.45 39.09 -16.09
C SER A 509 1.68 39.67 -17.28
N PHE A 510 0.40 40.03 -17.08
CA PHE A 510 -0.39 40.64 -18.16
C PHE A 510 0.16 42.02 -18.53
N GLU A 511 0.67 42.75 -17.53
CA GLU A 511 1.33 44.05 -17.66
C GLU A 511 2.57 43.97 -18.56
N ASP A 512 3.39 42.93 -18.39
CA ASP A 512 4.57 42.68 -19.23
C ASP A 512 4.17 42.40 -20.68
N ILE A 513 3.06 41.69 -20.91
CA ILE A 513 2.56 41.41 -22.26
C ILE A 513 2.12 42.71 -22.95
N ILE A 514 1.38 43.58 -22.27
CA ILE A 514 0.97 44.87 -22.84
C ILE A 514 2.20 45.73 -23.15
N THR A 515 3.15 45.80 -22.20
CA THR A 515 4.40 46.56 -22.38
C THR A 515 5.22 46.04 -23.57
N TYR A 516 5.34 44.71 -23.68
CA TYR A 516 6.03 44.08 -24.80
C TYR A 516 5.35 44.38 -26.13
N TYR A 517 4.01 44.30 -26.18
CA TYR A 517 3.22 44.59 -27.37
C TYR A 517 3.47 46.00 -27.88
N GLN A 518 3.43 47.00 -26.99
CA GLN A 518 3.67 48.41 -27.34
C GLN A 518 5.09 48.65 -27.85
N GLN A 519 6.11 48.13 -27.15
CA GLN A 519 7.52 48.33 -27.52
C GLN A 519 7.88 47.69 -28.86
N ASN A 520 7.09 46.72 -29.31
CA ASN A 520 7.37 45.93 -30.50
C ASN A 520 6.28 46.03 -31.56
N GLN A 521 5.31 46.93 -31.44
CA GLN A 521 4.15 47.00 -32.35
C GLN A 521 4.55 47.03 -33.83
N ASP A 522 5.58 47.81 -34.18
CA ASP A 522 6.11 47.92 -35.55
C ASP A 522 6.91 46.68 -36.02
N LYS A 523 7.31 45.82 -35.08
CA LYS A 523 8.07 44.58 -35.31
C LYS A 523 7.21 43.34 -35.25
N LEU A 524 6.00 43.45 -34.71
CA LEU A 524 5.03 42.36 -34.69
C LEU A 524 4.58 42.11 -36.13
N ARG A 525 4.75 40.87 -36.57
CA ARG A 525 4.23 40.47 -37.88
C ARG A 525 2.70 40.57 -37.80
N PRO A 526 2.03 41.14 -38.81
CA PRO A 526 0.59 41.06 -38.88
C PRO A 526 0.18 39.58 -38.85
N LEU A 527 -0.98 39.29 -38.26
CA LEU A 527 -1.59 37.98 -38.41
C LEU A 527 -1.65 37.66 -39.90
N PRO A 528 -1.11 36.50 -40.35
CA PRO A 528 -1.17 36.14 -41.76
C PRO A 528 -2.63 36.16 -42.22
N GLU A 529 -2.90 36.60 -43.45
CA GLU A 529 -4.27 36.81 -43.97
C GLU A 529 -5.16 35.54 -43.90
N GLU A 530 -4.52 34.40 -43.75
CA GLU A 530 -5.11 33.06 -43.60
C GLU A 530 -5.75 32.84 -42.21
N TYR A 531 -5.35 33.60 -41.21
CA TYR A 531 -5.91 33.58 -39.85
C TYR A 531 -7.15 34.46 -39.80
N VAL A 532 -8.27 33.91 -40.28
CA VAL A 532 -9.59 34.52 -40.08
C VAL A 532 -10.10 34.22 -38.67
N PRO A 533 -10.72 35.20 -37.97
CA PRO A 533 -11.45 34.93 -36.75
C PRO A 533 -12.43 33.77 -36.97
N SER A 534 -12.45 32.79 -36.07
CA SER A 534 -13.46 31.73 -36.14
C SER A 534 -14.85 32.35 -35.97
N ASP A 535 -15.86 31.80 -36.65
CA ASP A 535 -17.26 32.13 -36.37
C ASP A 535 -17.53 32.08 -34.87
N ILE A 536 -18.38 32.98 -34.36
CA ILE A 536 -18.82 32.98 -32.95
C ILE A 536 -19.38 31.60 -32.65
N LEU A 537 -18.62 30.80 -31.89
CA LEU A 537 -19.11 29.55 -31.35
C LEU A 537 -20.13 29.94 -30.28
N HIS A 538 -21.41 29.90 -30.64
CA HIS A 538 -22.49 29.94 -29.65
C HIS A 538 -22.41 28.68 -28.79
N ILE A 539 -21.57 28.71 -27.76
CA ILE A 539 -21.59 27.73 -26.69
C ILE A 539 -22.78 28.09 -25.82
N ILE A 540 -23.95 27.58 -26.18
CA ILE A 540 -25.09 27.56 -25.27
C ILE A 540 -24.68 26.64 -24.12
N LYS A 541 -24.34 27.20 -22.95
CA LYS A 541 -24.20 26.45 -21.70
C LYS A 541 -25.58 25.86 -21.36
N ARG A 542 -25.87 24.63 -21.80
CA ARG A 542 -26.89 23.81 -21.12
C ARG A 542 -26.26 23.29 -19.83
N LYS A 543 -26.55 23.95 -18.71
CA LYS A 543 -26.34 23.42 -17.34
C LYS A 543 -27.35 22.29 -17.06
N GLN A 544 -27.22 21.16 -17.76
CA GLN A 544 -27.84 19.91 -17.34
C GLN A 544 -26.74 18.85 -17.39
N LYS A 545 -26.48 18.19 -16.24
CA LYS A 545 -25.75 16.93 -16.16
C LYS A 545 -26.38 15.99 -17.21
N LEU A 546 -25.67 15.76 -18.32
CA LEU A 546 -26.06 14.78 -19.31
C LEU A 546 -25.34 13.48 -18.98
N GLU A 547 -25.92 12.73 -18.04
CA GLU A 547 -25.75 11.28 -18.07
C GLU A 547 -26.33 10.76 -19.39
N GLY A 548 -25.52 10.08 -20.19
CA GLY A 548 -25.93 9.50 -21.48
C GLY A 548 -25.67 10.35 -22.73
N TYR A 549 -24.68 11.25 -22.74
CA TYR A 549 -24.33 11.97 -23.97
C TYR A 549 -23.65 11.06 -25.02
N SER A 550 -24.41 10.66 -26.04
CA SER A 550 -23.85 10.14 -27.29
C SER A 550 -23.48 11.31 -28.21
N PRO A 551 -22.25 11.39 -28.76
CA PRO A 551 -21.83 12.56 -29.53
C PRO A 551 -22.58 12.60 -30.87
N GLN A 552 -23.63 13.42 -30.93
CA GLN A 552 -24.32 13.73 -32.18
C GLN A 552 -23.39 14.42 -33.18
N GLU A 553 -23.74 14.34 -34.48
CA GLU A 553 -23.05 14.84 -35.67
C GLU A 553 -22.35 16.20 -35.51
N GLY A 554 -22.86 17.09 -34.64
CA GLY A 554 -22.25 18.37 -34.32
C GLY A 554 -20.86 18.28 -33.64
N PHE A 555 -20.54 17.20 -32.90
CA PHE A 555 -19.18 17.01 -32.36
C PHE A 555 -18.19 16.61 -33.45
N GLN A 556 -18.59 15.69 -34.34
CA GLN A 556 -17.76 15.30 -35.48
C GLN A 556 -17.58 16.45 -36.47
N SER A 557 -18.61 17.26 -36.69
CA SER A 557 -18.52 18.48 -37.50
C SER A 557 -17.51 19.46 -36.90
N ARG A 558 -17.59 19.73 -35.59
CA ARG A 558 -16.63 20.63 -34.90
C ARG A 558 -15.20 20.12 -34.96
N TYR A 559 -15.00 18.82 -34.75
CA TYR A 559 -13.70 18.19 -34.87
C TYR A 559 -13.15 18.25 -36.31
N THR A 560 -14.02 18.04 -37.30
CA THR A 560 -13.65 18.07 -38.72
C THR A 560 -13.30 19.48 -39.16
N THR A 561 -14.05 20.49 -38.72
CA THR A 561 -13.74 21.90 -38.96
C THR A 561 -12.37 22.24 -38.38
N LEU A 562 -12.11 21.91 -37.10
CA LEU A 562 -10.81 22.19 -36.47
C LEU A 562 -9.65 21.47 -37.19
N LEU A 563 -9.82 20.20 -37.55
CA LEU A 563 -8.81 19.43 -38.27
C LEU A 563 -8.53 20.01 -39.67
N ASN A 564 -9.56 20.50 -40.36
CA ASN A 564 -9.43 21.12 -41.67
C ASN A 564 -8.76 22.50 -41.58
N SER A 565 -9.06 23.29 -40.55
CA SER A 565 -8.37 24.56 -40.28
C SER A 565 -6.88 24.34 -40.00
N ILE A 566 -6.52 23.30 -39.23
CA ILE A 566 -5.11 22.95 -38.96
C ILE A 566 -4.41 22.42 -40.21
N LYS A 567 -5.10 21.64 -41.05
CA LYS A 567 -4.58 21.22 -42.36
C LYS A 567 -4.31 22.40 -43.28
N ALA A 568 -5.26 23.34 -43.37
CA ALA A 568 -5.08 24.56 -44.15
C ALA A 568 -3.86 25.36 -43.66
N ALA A 569 -3.71 25.54 -42.35
CA ALA A 569 -2.56 26.21 -41.74
C ALA A 569 -1.21 25.48 -41.98
N HIS A 570 -1.24 24.15 -42.10
CA HIS A 570 -0.06 23.35 -42.46
C HIS A 570 0.29 23.50 -43.95
N ASP A 571 -0.71 23.45 -44.83
CA ASP A 571 -0.52 23.49 -46.28
C ASP A 571 -0.04 24.86 -46.78
N LEU A 572 -0.38 25.93 -46.04
CA LEU A 572 0.11 27.28 -46.29
C LEU A 572 1.57 27.50 -45.84
N ASN A 573 2.14 26.58 -45.03
CA ASN A 573 3.50 26.69 -44.45
C ASN A 573 4.56 25.70 -45.01
N ALA A 574 4.33 25.06 -46.16
CA ALA A 574 5.38 24.28 -46.83
C ALA A 574 6.31 25.24 -47.61
N MET A 575 7.48 25.72 -47.15
CA MET A 575 8.65 25.12 -46.48
C MET A 575 9.53 26.22 -45.81
N PRO A 576 10.60 25.93 -45.01
CA PRO A 576 10.91 24.75 -44.20
C PRO A 576 11.01 25.04 -42.68
N GLU A 577 10.80 23.97 -41.90
CA GLU A 577 11.00 23.79 -40.44
C GLU A 577 10.00 24.43 -39.47
N GLY A 578 8.78 23.87 -39.45
CA GLY A 578 7.87 23.94 -38.30
C GLY A 578 7.53 22.54 -37.77
N GLN A 579 8.38 21.97 -36.90
CA GLN A 579 8.15 20.63 -36.34
C GLN A 579 6.86 20.52 -35.50
N GLY A 580 6.40 21.61 -34.86
CA GLY A 580 5.27 21.59 -33.92
C GLY A 580 3.89 21.35 -34.54
N VAL A 581 3.58 21.96 -35.70
CA VAL A 581 2.23 21.84 -36.32
C VAL A 581 2.00 20.44 -36.88
N LYS A 582 3.05 19.83 -37.44
CA LYS A 582 2.99 18.46 -37.97
C LYS A 582 2.76 17.43 -36.86
N GLU A 583 3.39 17.62 -35.70
CA GLU A 583 3.20 16.75 -34.53
C GLU A 583 1.80 16.91 -33.92
N LEU A 584 1.29 18.14 -33.81
CA LEU A 584 -0.08 18.42 -33.36
C LEU A 584 -1.13 17.82 -34.30
N GLN A 585 -0.93 17.92 -35.61
CA GLN A 585 -1.81 17.33 -36.61
C GLN A 585 -1.83 15.79 -36.49
N LEU A 586 -0.68 15.16 -36.23
CA LEU A 586 -0.59 13.72 -36.00
C LEU A 586 -1.34 13.33 -34.71
N LYS A 587 -1.07 14.00 -33.59
CA LYS A 587 -1.73 13.76 -32.29
C LYS A 587 -3.24 13.92 -32.38
N LEU A 588 -3.73 14.94 -33.08
CA LEU A 588 -5.16 15.12 -33.30
C LEU A 588 -5.72 14.01 -34.20
N LYS A 589 -5.04 13.65 -35.29
CA LYS A 589 -5.50 12.54 -36.15
C LYS A 589 -5.61 11.23 -35.37
N ASP A 590 -4.65 10.93 -34.51
CA ASP A 590 -4.64 9.75 -33.67
C ASP A 590 -5.76 9.80 -32.63
N LYS A 591 -5.95 10.94 -31.95
CA LYS A 591 -7.03 11.13 -30.98
C LYS A 591 -8.42 11.04 -31.61
N ARG A 592 -8.57 11.49 -32.87
CA ARG A 592 -9.81 11.30 -33.65
C ARG A 592 -10.08 9.83 -33.92
N GLN A 593 -9.07 9.08 -34.35
CA GLN A 593 -9.17 7.64 -34.62
C GLN A 593 -9.50 6.86 -33.34
N GLU A 594 -8.90 7.24 -32.21
CA GLU A 594 -9.20 6.71 -30.88
C GLU A 594 -10.67 6.97 -30.51
N VAL A 595 -11.15 8.21 -30.63
CA VAL A 595 -12.55 8.55 -30.35
C VAL A 595 -13.51 7.80 -31.27
N ILE A 596 -13.23 7.72 -32.57
CA ILE A 596 -14.05 6.94 -33.53
C ILE A 596 -14.08 5.45 -33.14
N SER A 597 -12.93 4.89 -32.74
CA SER A 597 -12.85 3.48 -32.33
C SER A 597 -13.61 3.23 -31.04
N ASN A 598 -13.50 4.13 -30.06
CA ASN A 598 -14.24 4.06 -28.80
C ASN A 598 -15.76 4.18 -29.02
N LEU A 599 -16.19 4.99 -29.99
CA LEU A 599 -17.59 5.11 -30.36
C LEU A 599 -18.11 3.85 -31.07
N LYS A 600 -17.36 3.31 -32.03
CA LYS A 600 -17.71 2.04 -32.68
C LYS A 600 -17.75 0.87 -31.71
N ASN A 601 -16.84 0.83 -30.73
CA ASN A 601 -16.84 -0.19 -29.68
C ASN A 601 -18.05 -0.05 -28.75
N LYS A 602 -18.48 1.18 -28.44
CA LYS A 602 -19.71 1.43 -27.68
C LYS A 602 -20.97 1.08 -28.46
N GLU A 603 -21.03 1.37 -29.75
CA GLU A 603 -22.13 0.94 -30.64
C GLU A 603 -22.20 -0.59 -30.73
N ALA A 604 -21.05 -1.27 -30.92
CA ALA A 604 -21.00 -2.74 -30.96
C ALA A 604 -21.36 -3.41 -29.61
N GLN A 605 -21.19 -2.71 -28.48
CA GLN A 605 -21.63 -3.17 -27.16
C GLN A 605 -23.11 -2.89 -26.87
N GLN A 606 -23.76 -2.02 -27.65
CA GLN A 606 -25.20 -1.75 -27.56
C GLN A 606 -26.04 -2.61 -28.51
N ASP A 607 -25.45 -3.16 -29.57
CA ASP A 607 -26.12 -4.02 -30.57
C ASP A 607 -25.93 -5.53 -30.34
N ASN A 608 -25.40 -5.95 -29.19
CA ASN A 608 -25.37 -7.36 -28.78
C ASN A 608 -26.41 -7.56 -27.65
N PRO A 609 -27.61 -8.11 -27.94
CA PRO A 609 -28.64 -8.33 -26.93
C PRO A 609 -28.25 -9.36 -25.86
#